data_AF-R9JRL8-F1
#
_entry.id   AF-R9JRL8-F1
#
_cell.length_a   1.000
_cell.length_b   1.000
_cell.length_c   1.000
_cell.angle_alpha   90.00
_cell.angle_beta   90.00
_cell.angle_gamma   90.00
#
_symmetry.space_group_name_H-M   'P 1'
#
loop_
_entity.id
_entity.type
_entity.pdbx_description
1 polymer ?
#
loop_
_entity_poly.entity_id
_entity_poly.type
_entity_poly.pdbx_seq_one_letter_code
_entity_poly.pdbx_strand_id
1 'polypeptide(L)'
;MKNTNSYDQLFSIIDGCVKGISYQQMQHNKNMIVVSVIEETRFQKFIEGLTECNPHISLTIIAQDYMENAFRDTYGDRYRVVGWKGRYTTDIINKLSEEIDIASIDGFAFFTDLPINLRDNNFMQIAELLKNTGSVNIYSSTIGNDLYEYRNISLYRQALRLFVDINKTIDLFLNKDDQGGDI
;
A
#
# COMPACT_ATOMS: atom_id res chain seq x y z
N MET A 1 0.38 -34.32 -10.72
CA MET A 1 0.26 -33.12 -9.86
C MET A 1 1.58 -32.97 -9.11
N LYS A 2 2.26 -31.83 -9.21
CA LYS A 2 3.43 -31.56 -8.35
C LYS A 2 2.90 -31.40 -6.92
N ASN A 3 3.46 -32.14 -5.98
CA ASN A 3 3.23 -31.94 -4.55
C ASN A 3 3.89 -30.60 -4.17
N THR A 4 3.15 -29.50 -4.28
CA THR A 4 3.57 -28.23 -3.67
C THR A 4 3.33 -28.34 -2.18
N ASN A 5 4.35 -28.07 -1.38
CA ASN A 5 4.20 -28.00 0.08
C ASN A 5 3.18 -26.90 0.40
N SER A 6 2.41 -27.04 1.48
CA SER A 6 1.43 -26.04 1.93
C SER A 6 2.03 -24.63 2.06
N TYR A 7 3.34 -24.54 2.32
CA TYR A 7 4.07 -23.27 2.34
C TYR A 7 4.19 -22.62 0.94
N ASP A 8 4.48 -23.40 -0.11
CA ASP A 8 4.53 -22.89 -1.49
C ASP A 8 3.14 -22.46 -1.98
N GLN A 9 2.10 -23.18 -1.55
CA GLN A 9 0.72 -22.82 -1.84
C GLN A 9 0.34 -21.48 -1.20
N LEU A 10 0.77 -21.25 0.05
CA LEU A 10 0.56 -19.97 0.74
C LEU A 10 1.23 -18.81 -0.01
N PHE A 11 2.49 -18.99 -0.45
CA PHE A 11 3.17 -18.01 -1.29
C PHE A 11 2.43 -17.75 -2.60
N SER A 12 1.96 -18.79 -3.27
CA SER A 12 1.20 -18.67 -4.53
C SER A 12 -0.11 -17.88 -4.33
N ILE A 13 -0.76 -18.01 -3.17
CA ILE A 13 -1.94 -17.23 -2.82
C ILE A 13 -1.58 -15.74 -2.63
N ILE A 14 -0.50 -15.45 -1.90
CA ILE A 14 -0.04 -14.07 -1.67
C ILE A 14 0.32 -13.40 -3.00
N ASP A 15 1.12 -14.09 -3.83
CA ASP A 15 1.54 -13.62 -5.14
C ASP A 15 0.33 -13.40 -6.07
N GLY A 16 -0.64 -14.33 -6.06
CA GLY A 16 -1.87 -14.20 -6.84
C GLY A 16 -2.76 -13.00 -6.46
N CYS A 17 -2.53 -12.38 -5.30
CA CYS A 17 -3.23 -11.17 -4.89
C CYS A 17 -2.55 -9.88 -5.38
N VAL A 18 -1.33 -9.95 -5.91
CA VAL A 18 -0.58 -8.78 -6.37
C VAL A 18 -0.33 -8.89 -7.86
N LYS A 19 -0.75 -7.89 -8.63
CA LYS A 19 -0.60 -7.91 -10.09
C LYS A 19 0.20 -6.71 -10.57
N GLY A 20 1.23 -6.93 -11.38
CA GLY A 20 1.91 -5.85 -12.09
C GLY A 20 0.98 -5.12 -13.06
N ILE A 21 1.05 -3.79 -13.09
CA ILE A 21 0.20 -2.92 -13.91
C ILE A 21 0.99 -1.77 -14.56
N SER A 22 0.33 -0.99 -15.42
CA SER A 22 0.78 0.30 -15.93
C SER A 22 -0.16 1.45 -15.52
N TYR A 23 0.28 2.70 -15.68
CA TYR A 23 -0.57 3.89 -15.42
C TYR A 23 -1.87 3.91 -16.22
N GLN A 24 -1.89 3.34 -17.44
CA GLN A 24 -3.11 3.24 -18.25
C GLN A 24 -4.21 2.43 -17.55
N GLN A 25 -3.84 1.47 -16.71
CA GLN A 25 -4.80 0.68 -15.93
C GLN A 25 -5.32 1.43 -14.70
N MET A 26 -4.91 2.67 -14.46
CA MET A 26 -5.39 3.56 -13.40
C MET A 26 -6.22 4.72 -13.97
N GLN A 27 -6.41 4.80 -15.30
CA GLN A 27 -7.08 5.93 -15.97
C GLN A 27 -8.56 6.08 -15.60
N HIS A 28 -9.19 5.03 -15.08
CA HIS A 28 -10.60 5.05 -14.68
C HIS A 28 -10.82 5.68 -13.30
N ASN A 29 -9.76 5.85 -12.50
CA ASN A 29 -9.84 6.47 -11.19
C ASN A 29 -10.17 7.96 -11.27
N LYS A 30 -11.12 8.43 -10.47
CA LYS A 30 -11.54 9.83 -10.43
C LYS A 30 -10.98 10.54 -9.20
N ASN A 31 -11.07 9.90 -8.03
CA ASN A 31 -10.64 10.47 -6.75
C ASN A 31 -9.74 9.47 -6.03
N MET A 32 -8.46 9.82 -5.89
CA MET A 32 -7.47 8.92 -5.31
C MET A 32 -6.76 9.55 -4.10
N ILE A 33 -6.61 8.74 -3.05
CA ILE A 33 -5.71 9.07 -1.93
C ILE A 33 -4.33 8.51 -2.25
N VAL A 34 -3.29 9.32 -2.09
CA VAL A 34 -1.89 8.92 -2.27
C VAL A 34 -1.13 9.21 -0.99
N VAL A 35 -0.59 8.18 -0.34
CA VAL A 35 0.36 8.40 0.77
C VAL A 35 1.74 8.66 0.17
N SER A 36 2.35 9.79 0.50
CA SER A 36 3.64 10.18 -0.06
C SER A 36 4.82 9.45 0.55
N VAL A 37 5.94 9.50 -0.16
CA VAL A 37 7.26 9.00 0.25
C VAL A 37 8.27 10.14 0.24
N ILE A 38 9.30 10.04 1.08
CA ILE A 38 10.37 11.05 1.17
C ILE A 38 11.23 11.14 -0.11
N GLU A 39 11.20 10.10 -0.92
CA GLU A 39 11.91 10.01 -2.20
C GLU A 39 11.21 10.88 -3.25
N GLU A 40 11.50 12.18 -3.24
CA GLU A 40 10.81 13.19 -4.05
C GLU A 40 10.76 12.82 -5.54
N THR A 41 11.88 12.39 -6.13
CA THR A 41 11.92 11.99 -7.55
C THR A 41 10.98 10.82 -7.87
N ARG A 42 10.85 9.87 -6.95
CA ARG A 42 9.96 8.71 -7.12
C ARG A 42 8.50 9.13 -6.99
N PHE A 43 8.19 9.98 -6.01
CA PHE A 43 6.86 10.54 -5.86
C PHE A 43 6.46 11.37 -7.08
N GLN A 44 7.34 12.25 -7.54
CA GLN A 44 7.12 13.09 -8.72
C GLN A 44 6.84 12.24 -9.97
N LYS A 45 7.68 11.24 -10.26
CA LYS A 45 7.46 10.31 -11.39
C LYS A 45 6.10 9.62 -11.33
N PHE A 46 5.66 9.23 -10.14
CA PHE A 46 4.35 8.62 -9.94
C PHE A 46 3.22 9.58 -10.28
N ILE A 47 3.28 10.81 -9.76
CA ILE A 47 2.26 11.84 -10.03
C ILE A 47 2.25 12.22 -11.51
N GLU A 48 3.41 12.42 -12.14
CA GLU A 48 3.52 12.75 -13.56
C GLU A 48 2.95 11.65 -14.45
N GLY A 49 3.34 10.38 -14.24
CA GLY A 49 2.85 9.25 -15.04
C GLY A 49 1.34 9.03 -14.90
N LEU A 50 0.80 9.22 -13.68
CA LEU A 50 -0.64 9.15 -13.43
C LEU A 50 -1.39 10.29 -14.13
N THR A 51 -0.84 11.50 -14.05
CA THR A 51 -1.43 12.72 -14.60
C THR A 51 -1.41 12.72 -16.13
N GLU A 52 -0.37 12.18 -16.75
CA GLU A 52 -0.25 12.03 -18.20
C GLU A 52 -1.36 11.14 -18.76
N CYS A 53 -1.64 10.02 -18.10
CA CYS A 53 -2.69 9.09 -18.51
C CYS A 53 -4.09 9.52 -18.06
N ASN A 54 -4.20 10.33 -17.01
CA ASN A 54 -5.47 10.78 -16.44
C ASN A 54 -5.41 12.25 -15.99
N PRO A 55 -5.54 13.21 -16.93
CA PRO A 55 -5.39 14.64 -16.64
C PRO A 55 -6.46 15.22 -15.71
N HIS A 56 -7.57 14.51 -15.50
CA HIS A 56 -8.70 15.00 -14.70
C HIS A 56 -8.79 14.34 -13.33
N ILE A 57 -7.80 13.53 -12.95
CA ILE A 57 -7.78 12.89 -11.64
C ILE A 57 -7.71 13.92 -10.52
N SER A 58 -8.54 13.73 -9.50
CA SER A 58 -8.43 14.44 -8.23
C SER A 58 -7.59 13.63 -7.26
N LEU A 59 -6.59 14.26 -6.66
CA LEU A 59 -5.68 13.62 -5.70
C LEU A 59 -5.78 14.28 -4.34
N THR A 60 -5.85 13.43 -3.31
CA THR A 60 -5.56 13.82 -1.91
C THR A 60 -4.23 13.19 -1.52
N ILE A 61 -3.20 14.02 -1.44
CA ILE A 61 -1.85 13.62 -1.10
C ILE A 61 -1.65 13.74 0.41
N ILE A 62 -1.33 12.64 1.06
CA ILE A 62 -1.03 12.59 2.50
C ILE A 62 0.49 12.63 2.66
N ALA A 63 0.98 13.70 3.25
CA ALA A 63 2.41 13.93 3.46
C ALA A 63 2.75 14.03 4.94
N GLN A 64 3.92 13.56 5.35
CA GLN A 64 4.43 13.84 6.69
C GLN A 64 4.58 15.35 6.90
N ASP A 65 4.40 15.82 8.14
CA ASP A 65 4.47 17.25 8.49
C ASP A 65 5.71 17.97 7.91
N TYR A 66 6.88 17.32 7.92
CA TYR A 66 8.12 17.91 7.42
C TYR A 66 8.18 18.05 5.88
N MET A 67 7.30 17.37 5.15
CA MET A 67 7.18 17.44 3.68
C MET A 67 5.99 18.28 3.23
N GLU A 68 5.04 18.56 4.13
CA GLU A 68 3.75 19.17 3.78
C GLU A 68 3.91 20.46 2.99
N ASN A 69 4.74 21.39 3.46
CA ASN A 69 4.94 22.68 2.81
C ASN A 69 5.51 22.53 1.39
N ALA A 70 6.56 21.72 1.23
CA ALA A 70 7.16 21.48 -0.09
C ALA A 70 6.16 20.86 -1.08
N PHE A 71 5.33 19.93 -0.60
CA PHE A 71 4.29 19.30 -1.41
C PHE A 71 3.15 20.26 -1.72
N ARG A 72 2.77 21.12 -0.77
CA ARG A 72 1.75 22.16 -0.97
C ARG A 72 2.22 23.19 -2.00
N ASP A 73 3.48 23.61 -1.94
CA ASP A 73 4.06 24.56 -2.90
C ASP A 73 4.14 23.96 -4.31
N THR A 74 4.39 22.65 -4.42
CA THR A 74 4.57 21.97 -5.71
C THR A 74 3.26 21.50 -6.34
N TYR A 75 2.32 21.01 -5.52
CA TYR A 75 1.11 20.31 -5.98
C TYR A 75 -0.19 20.98 -5.55
N GLY A 76 -0.16 21.91 -4.60
CA GLY A 76 -1.34 22.48 -3.92
C GLY A 76 -2.30 23.25 -4.82
N ASP A 77 -1.81 23.79 -5.94
CA ASP A 77 -2.64 24.48 -6.94
C ASP A 77 -3.63 23.54 -7.64
N ARG A 78 -3.31 22.24 -7.68
CA ARG A 78 -4.09 21.22 -8.40
C ARG A 78 -4.65 20.15 -7.50
N TYR A 79 -3.91 19.77 -6.47
CA TYR A 79 -4.21 18.62 -5.62
C TYR A 79 -4.32 19.05 -4.17
N ARG A 80 -5.15 18.33 -3.43
CA ARG A 80 -5.27 18.54 -1.99
C ARG A 80 -4.05 17.92 -1.30
N VAL A 81 -3.35 18.70 -0.49
CA VAL A 81 -2.22 18.23 0.34
C VAL A 81 -2.62 18.28 1.82
N VAL A 82 -2.47 17.16 2.51
CA VAL A 82 -2.81 17.00 3.93
C VAL A 82 -1.58 16.57 4.70
N GLY A 83 -1.17 17.39 5.67
CA GLY A 83 -0.14 17.05 6.65
C GLY A 83 -0.59 15.96 7.62
N TRP A 84 0.30 15.01 7.87
CA TRP A 84 0.13 13.90 8.80
C TRP A 84 1.30 13.79 9.77
N LYS A 85 0.96 13.69 11.06
CA LYS A 85 1.93 13.51 12.13
C LYS A 85 1.95 12.07 12.61
N GLY A 86 3.11 11.43 12.47
CA GLY A 86 3.36 10.10 13.01
C GLY A 86 3.16 8.99 11.98
N ARG A 87 2.87 7.78 12.45
CA ARG A 87 2.70 6.60 11.57
C ARG A 87 1.44 6.76 10.74
N TYR A 88 1.49 6.32 9.50
CA TYR A 88 0.30 6.25 8.67
C TYR A 88 -0.59 5.12 9.17
N THR A 89 -1.77 5.43 9.71
CA THR A 89 -2.74 4.46 10.24
C THR A 89 -4.13 4.73 9.64
N THR A 90 -5.12 3.91 10.02
CA THR A 90 -6.53 4.15 9.65
C THR A 90 -7.07 5.48 10.14
N ASP A 91 -6.41 6.14 11.10
CA ASP A 91 -6.80 7.47 11.59
C ASP A 91 -6.73 8.54 10.51
N ILE A 92 -5.93 8.33 9.46
CA ILE A 92 -5.91 9.20 8.27
C ILE A 92 -7.32 9.25 7.67
N ILE A 93 -7.96 8.10 7.50
CA ILE A 93 -9.27 8.01 6.87
C ILE A 93 -10.34 8.64 7.76
N ASN A 94 -10.26 8.44 9.08
CA ASN A 94 -11.15 9.08 10.03
C ASN A 94 -11.05 10.61 9.93
N LYS A 95 -9.83 11.17 9.95
CA LYS A 95 -9.61 12.61 9.78
C LYS A 95 -10.11 13.12 8.44
N LEU A 96 -9.81 12.43 7.35
CA LEU A 96 -10.27 12.82 6.02
C LEU A 96 -11.81 12.81 5.92
N SER A 97 -12.48 11.89 6.60
CA SER A 97 -13.95 11.77 6.55
C SER A 97 -14.69 12.98 7.13
N GLU A 98 -14.02 13.82 7.92
CA GLU A 98 -14.55 15.09 8.42
C GLU A 98 -14.64 16.16 7.32
N GLU A 99 -13.86 16.00 6.24
CA GLU A 99 -13.63 17.05 5.25
C GLU A 99 -13.93 16.63 3.80
N ILE A 100 -13.94 15.32 3.52
CA ILE A 100 -14.23 14.77 2.18
C ILE A 100 -15.18 13.57 2.28
N ASP A 101 -15.95 13.37 1.22
CA ASP A 101 -16.75 12.16 1.07
C ASP A 101 -15.86 10.94 0.76
N ILE A 102 -15.57 10.14 1.78
CA ILE A 102 -14.74 8.92 1.64
C ILE A 102 -15.38 7.91 0.69
N ALA A 103 -16.71 7.89 0.56
CA ALA A 103 -17.38 6.99 -0.38
C ALA A 103 -17.10 7.35 -1.85
N SER A 104 -16.68 8.60 -2.11
CA SER A 104 -16.29 9.07 -3.44
C SER A 104 -14.88 8.67 -3.85
N ILE A 105 -14.06 8.17 -2.92
CA ILE A 105 -12.69 7.69 -3.20
C ILE A 105 -12.79 6.36 -3.95
N ASP A 106 -12.12 6.28 -5.09
CA ASP A 106 -12.08 5.06 -5.91
C ASP A 106 -10.65 4.51 -6.12
N GLY A 107 -9.63 5.23 -5.64
CA GLY A 107 -8.23 4.81 -5.67
C GLY A 107 -7.51 5.05 -4.34
N PHE A 108 -6.59 4.15 -4.00
CA PHE A 108 -5.64 4.33 -2.92
C PHE A 108 -4.26 3.86 -3.37
N ALA A 109 -3.25 4.71 -3.26
CA ALA A 109 -1.88 4.37 -3.59
C ALA A 109 -0.89 4.67 -2.46
N PHE A 110 0.13 3.83 -2.36
CA PHE A 110 1.24 3.97 -1.41
C PHE A 110 2.54 3.47 -2.05
N PHE A 111 3.65 3.62 -1.34
CA PHE A 111 4.99 3.26 -1.83
C PHE A 111 5.59 2.15 -0.97
N THR A 112 6.23 1.17 -1.59
CA THR A 112 6.87 0.03 -0.91
C THR A 112 8.24 -0.28 -1.50
N ASP A 113 9.06 -1.06 -0.80
CA ASP A 113 10.33 -1.50 -1.37
C ASP A 113 10.11 -2.63 -2.40
N LEU A 114 9.16 -3.52 -2.09
CA LEU A 114 8.85 -4.72 -2.86
C LEU A 114 7.35 -4.82 -3.19
N PRO A 115 6.98 -5.60 -4.23
CA PRO A 115 5.58 -5.79 -4.62
C PRO A 115 4.73 -6.41 -3.52
N ILE A 116 5.32 -7.34 -2.75
CA ILE A 116 4.69 -7.95 -1.59
C ILE A 116 5.16 -7.20 -0.35
N ASN A 117 4.27 -6.42 0.26
CA ASN A 117 4.54 -5.70 1.49
C ASN A 117 4.38 -6.61 2.73
N LEU A 118 5.49 -7.21 3.15
CA LEU A 118 5.54 -8.08 4.34
C LEU A 118 5.67 -7.31 5.67
N ARG A 119 6.00 -6.02 5.63
CA ARG A 119 6.50 -5.27 6.80
C ARG A 119 5.52 -4.23 7.33
N ASP A 120 4.75 -3.58 6.45
CA ASP A 120 3.86 -2.51 6.85
C ASP A 120 2.39 -2.89 6.65
N ASN A 121 1.78 -3.40 7.72
CA ASN A 121 0.36 -3.74 7.74
C ASN A 121 -0.55 -2.51 7.76
N ASN A 122 -0.03 -1.31 8.04
CA ASN A 122 -0.89 -0.14 8.19
C ASN A 122 -1.52 0.27 6.86
N PHE A 123 -0.78 0.24 5.75
CA PHE A 123 -1.35 0.51 4.42
C PHE A 123 -2.42 -0.50 4.04
N MET A 124 -2.24 -1.77 4.42
CA MET A 124 -3.25 -2.80 4.18
C MET A 124 -4.48 -2.65 5.06
N GLN A 125 -4.33 -2.13 6.29
CA GLN A 125 -5.46 -1.76 7.15
C GLN A 125 -6.24 -0.56 6.57
N ILE A 126 -5.54 0.46 6.08
CA ILE A 126 -6.16 1.60 5.38
C ILE A 126 -6.91 1.12 4.13
N ALA A 127 -6.26 0.29 3.31
CA ALA A 127 -6.85 -0.28 2.11
C ALA A 127 -8.11 -1.11 2.39
N GLU A 128 -8.12 -1.92 3.46
CA GLU A 128 -9.31 -2.68 3.88
C GLU A 128 -10.44 -1.76 4.35
N LEU A 129 -10.13 -0.74 5.16
CA LEU A 129 -11.12 0.24 5.60
C LEU A 129 -11.78 0.95 4.41
N LEU A 130 -10.98 1.37 3.43
CA LEU A 130 -11.47 1.99 2.20
C LEU A 130 -12.33 1.02 1.36
N LYS A 131 -11.89 -0.24 1.18
CA LYS A 131 -12.65 -1.29 0.49
C LYS A 131 -13.99 -1.62 1.16
N ASN A 132 -14.08 -1.51 2.49
CA ASN A 132 -15.33 -1.71 3.23
C ASN A 132 -16.29 -0.53 3.08
N THR A 133 -15.78 0.64 2.69
CA THR A 133 -16.57 1.87 2.54
C THR A 133 -17.01 2.09 1.08
N GLY A 134 -16.23 1.61 0.10
CA GLY A 134 -16.53 1.79 -1.32
C GLY A 134 -15.71 0.87 -2.24
N SER A 135 -15.95 1.01 -3.55
CA SER A 135 -15.24 0.23 -4.57
C SER A 135 -13.87 0.86 -4.90
N VAL A 136 -12.93 0.75 -3.97
CA VAL A 136 -11.59 1.39 -4.08
C VAL A 136 -10.57 0.45 -4.71
N ASN A 137 -9.84 0.86 -5.74
CA ASN A 137 -8.70 0.11 -6.26
C ASN A 137 -7.42 0.46 -5.48
N ILE A 138 -6.61 -0.55 -5.18
CA ILE A 138 -5.47 -0.43 -4.28
C ILE A 138 -4.18 -0.63 -5.08
N TYR A 139 -3.26 0.33 -4.98
CA TYR A 139 -2.06 0.37 -5.80
C TYR A 139 -0.81 0.56 -4.95
N SER A 140 0.34 0.08 -5.44
CA SER A 140 1.63 0.54 -4.97
C SER A 140 2.60 0.82 -6.10
N SER A 141 3.56 1.70 -5.83
CA SER A 141 4.78 1.84 -6.61
C SER A 141 5.94 1.26 -5.82
N THR A 142 6.89 0.56 -6.46
CA THR A 142 8.12 0.04 -5.81
C THR A 142 9.33 0.95 -6.02
N ILE A 143 10.47 0.68 -5.37
CA ILE A 143 11.73 1.46 -5.57
C ILE A 143 12.15 1.47 -7.06
N GLY A 144 11.82 0.42 -7.82
CA GLY A 144 12.04 0.34 -9.27
C GLY A 144 11.12 1.26 -10.11
N ASN A 145 10.14 1.93 -9.48
CA ASN A 145 9.00 2.59 -10.12
C ASN A 145 8.04 1.63 -10.84
N ASP A 146 8.11 0.33 -10.52
CA ASP A 146 7.14 -0.64 -11.00
C ASP A 146 5.82 -0.48 -10.24
N LEU A 147 4.70 -0.62 -10.95
CA LEU A 147 3.37 -0.44 -10.39
C LEU A 147 2.69 -1.79 -10.16
N TYR A 148 1.99 -1.89 -9.05
CA TYR A 148 1.24 -3.08 -8.68
C TYR A 148 -0.16 -2.73 -8.21
N GLU A 149 -1.12 -3.58 -8.54
CA GLU A 149 -2.48 -3.57 -8.03
C GLU A 149 -2.65 -4.69 -7.00
N TYR A 150 -3.21 -4.37 -5.84
CA TYR A 150 -3.55 -5.33 -4.81
C TYR A 150 -5.02 -5.71 -4.93
N ARG A 151 -5.26 -7.00 -5.12
CA ARG A 151 -6.58 -7.62 -5.31
C ARG A 151 -6.90 -8.48 -4.10
N ASN A 152 -8.18 -8.54 -3.75
CA ASN A 152 -8.66 -9.32 -2.61
C ASN A 152 -7.85 -9.05 -1.32
N ILE A 153 -7.88 -7.80 -0.86
CA ILE A 153 -7.12 -7.33 0.31
C ILE A 153 -7.33 -8.22 1.54
N SER A 154 -8.55 -8.71 1.76
CA SER A 154 -8.84 -9.60 2.90
C SER A 154 -8.06 -10.90 2.80
N LEU A 155 -8.03 -11.56 1.63
CA LEU A 155 -7.24 -12.77 1.41
C LEU A 155 -5.75 -12.49 1.53
N TYR A 156 -5.26 -11.42 0.90
CA TYR A 156 -3.86 -11.01 0.97
C TYR A 156 -3.39 -10.86 2.42
N ARG A 157 -4.16 -10.15 3.26
CA ARG A 157 -3.82 -9.91 4.67
C ARG A 157 -3.88 -11.18 5.51
N GLN A 158 -4.89 -12.03 5.30
CA GLN A 158 -4.99 -13.31 6.01
C GLN A 158 -3.82 -14.23 5.66
N ALA A 159 -3.47 -14.33 4.37
CA ALA A 159 -2.35 -15.12 3.90
C ALA A 159 -1.01 -14.58 4.43
N LEU A 160 -0.81 -13.26 4.41
CA LEU A 160 0.37 -12.62 4.99
C LEU A 160 0.50 -12.88 6.49
N ARG A 161 -0.61 -12.80 7.25
CA ARG A 161 -0.60 -13.08 8.69
C ARG A 161 -0.18 -14.52 8.95
N LEU A 162 -0.78 -15.48 8.23
CA LEU A 162 -0.42 -16.89 8.35
C LEU A 162 1.05 -17.12 8.00
N PHE A 163 1.56 -16.44 6.96
CA PHE A 163 2.95 -16.51 6.56
C PHE A 163 3.90 -16.03 7.67
N VAL A 164 3.59 -14.89 8.28
CA VAL A 164 4.37 -14.34 9.40
C VAL A 164 4.32 -15.28 10.61
N ASP A 165 3.16 -15.83 10.94
CA ASP A 165 2.98 -16.71 12.10
C ASP A 165 3.71 -18.07 11.91
N ILE A 166 3.72 -18.61 10.68
CA ILE A 166 4.52 -19.79 10.33
C ILE A 166 6.01 -19.52 10.50
N ASN A 167 6.52 -18.41 9.96
CA ASN A 167 7.94 -18.07 10.07
C ASN A 167 8.37 -17.86 11.53
N LYS A 168 7.57 -17.13 12.32
CA LYS A 168 7.82 -17.00 13.77
C LYS A 168 7.87 -18.36 14.48
N THR A 169 7.01 -19.29 14.09
CA THR A 169 6.99 -20.64 14.66
C THR A 169 8.26 -21.40 14.29
N ILE A 170 8.68 -21.35 13.03
CA ILE A 170 9.95 -21.95 12.56
C ILE A 170 11.14 -21.35 13.32
N ASP A 171 11.21 -20.02 13.44
CA ASP A 171 12.28 -19.34 14.18
C ASP A 171 12.32 -19.79 15.65
N LEU A 172 11.17 -19.95 16.31
CA LEU A 172 11.12 -20.43 17.69
C LEU A 172 11.56 -21.89 17.83
N PHE A 173 11.30 -22.75 16.83
CA PHE A 173 11.81 -24.12 16.82
C PHE A 173 13.32 -24.15 16.61
N LEU A 174 13.84 -23.41 15.63
CA LEU A 174 15.27 -23.36 15.34
C LEU A 174 16.07 -22.75 16.50
N ASN A 175 15.55 -21.70 17.16
CA ASN A 175 16.20 -21.09 18.32
C ASN A 175 16.18 -21.97 19.58
N LYS A 176 15.34 -23.02 19.66
CA LYS A 176 15.36 -23.98 20.77
C LYS A 176 16.46 -25.01 20.62
N ASP A 177 16.85 -25.34 19.38
CA ASP A 177 17.91 -26.32 19.13
C ASP A 177 19.31 -25.74 19.45
N ASP A 178 19.48 -24.42 19.38
CA ASP A 178 20.73 -23.72 19.75
C ASP A 178 20.95 -23.56 21.28
N GLN A 179 19.94 -23.85 22.12
CA GLN A 179 20.08 -23.83 23.60
C GLN A 179 20.24 -25.23 24.21
N GLY A 180 20.39 -26.28 23.39
CA GLY A 180 20.46 -27.68 23.81
C GLY A 180 21.87 -28.30 23.84
N GLY A 181 22.93 -27.48 23.81
CA GLY A 181 24.31 -27.95 23.68
C GLY A 181 25.24 -27.48 24.80
N ASP A 182 24.89 -27.71 26.06
CA ASP A 182 25.84 -27.71 27.19
C ASP A 182 25.27 -28.60 28.32
N ILE A 183 25.54 -29.91 28.22
CA ILE A 183 25.56 -30.85 29.36
C ILE A 183 26.77 -31.76 29.21
#